data_AF-Q1Z9F9-F1
#
_entry.id   AF-Q1Z9F9-F1
#
_cell.length_a   1.000
_cell.length_b   1.000
_cell.length_c   1.000
_cell.angle_alpha   90.00
_cell.angle_beta   90.00
_cell.angle_gamma   90.00
#
_symmetry.space_group_name_H-M   'P 1'
#
loop_
_entity.id
_entity.type
_entity.pdbx_description
1 polymer ?
#
loop_
_entity_poly.entity_id
_entity_poly.type
_entity_poly.pdbx_seq_one_letter_code
_entity_poly.pdbx_strand_id
1 'polypeptide(L)'
;MRSLVIAVSVALLSACGGSSDSQATGNTAISPTPLIQPNGIYKSDNAVMIIDTEITHGVLAADSSNNLYLFDTATVSNDTLDLKGIHLWSNSISFYNASQTASMTFNDNTASVMATIDNQSFVHTFVKQPDSLSLNQLIGTHTNTDDGSTWEIDSAGNITINGMCTFSGTLTKNDHYFKVSVTATACSPSSYNGNYNGAAFTVDDNGITQLIGALYSDVGIVWGTVPVN
;
A
#
# COMPACT_ATOMS: atom_id res chain seq x y z
N MET A 1 -12.93 44.55 -46.10
CA MET A 1 -12.33 44.01 -44.87
C MET A 1 -12.18 42.51 -45.05
N ARG A 2 -11.07 41.97 -44.55
CA ARG A 2 -10.48 40.67 -44.90
C ARG A 2 -11.42 39.48 -44.65
N SER A 3 -11.57 38.64 -45.68
CA SER A 3 -11.98 37.24 -45.55
C SER A 3 -10.82 36.42 -44.99
N LEU A 4 -11.10 35.54 -44.02
CA LEU A 4 -10.28 34.34 -43.81
C LEU A 4 -11.20 33.18 -43.42
N VAL A 5 -11.39 32.30 -44.39
CA VAL A 5 -12.02 30.98 -44.27
C VAL A 5 -10.92 30.03 -43.81
N ILE A 6 -11.09 29.37 -42.65
CA ILE A 6 -10.18 28.32 -42.20
C ILE A 6 -10.62 27.02 -42.86
N ALA A 7 -9.77 26.52 -43.76
CA ALA A 7 -9.95 25.29 -44.52
C ALA A 7 -9.62 24.07 -43.65
N VAL A 8 -10.50 23.07 -43.72
CA VAL A 8 -10.31 21.71 -43.19
C VAL A 8 -9.36 20.97 -44.13
N SER A 9 -8.20 20.53 -43.62
CA SER A 9 -7.25 19.71 -44.39
C SER A 9 -7.55 18.22 -44.20
N VAL A 10 -8.30 17.66 -45.14
CA VAL A 10 -8.35 16.21 -45.39
C VAL A 10 -7.30 15.90 -46.45
N ALA A 11 -6.19 15.28 -46.05
CA ALA A 11 -5.21 14.74 -46.99
C ALA A 11 -5.55 13.27 -47.26
N LEU A 12 -6.43 13.04 -48.24
CA LEU A 12 -6.56 11.76 -48.94
C LEU A 12 -5.52 11.73 -50.06
N LEU A 13 -4.41 11.03 -49.84
CA LEU A 13 -3.51 10.63 -50.93
C LEU A 13 -3.85 9.20 -51.33
N SER A 14 -4.69 9.08 -52.35
CA SER A 14 -4.86 7.87 -53.14
C SER A 14 -3.62 7.68 -54.03
N ALA A 15 -2.76 6.72 -53.67
CA ALA A 15 -1.72 6.20 -54.56
C ALA A 15 -2.25 4.90 -55.19
N CYS A 16 -2.55 4.97 -56.50
CA CYS A 16 -2.80 3.83 -57.35
C CYS A 16 -1.48 3.50 -58.08
N GLY A 17 -0.93 2.32 -57.84
CA GLY A 17 0.30 1.85 -58.48
C GLY A 17 0.54 0.39 -58.13
N GLY A 18 0.11 -0.51 -59.01
CA GLY A 18 0.35 -1.95 -58.87
C GLY A 18 1.77 -2.34 -59.28
N SER A 19 2.37 -3.23 -58.49
CA SER A 19 3.24 -4.30 -58.97
C SER A 19 3.48 -5.29 -57.81
N SER A 20 3.29 -6.57 -58.13
CA SER A 20 3.44 -7.71 -57.25
C SER A 20 4.90 -7.92 -56.83
N ASP A 21 5.17 -8.05 -55.52
CA ASP A 21 6.02 -9.12 -54.98
C ASP A 21 6.07 -9.10 -53.44
N SER A 22 5.74 -10.26 -52.87
CA SER A 22 6.30 -10.91 -51.68
C SER A 22 6.70 -10.11 -50.42
N GLN A 23 6.05 -10.49 -49.31
CA GLN A 23 6.57 -10.55 -47.92
C GLN A 23 7.15 -9.29 -47.28
N ALA A 24 6.35 -8.66 -46.41
CA ALA A 24 6.60 -8.66 -44.96
C ALA A 24 5.42 -7.93 -44.30
N THR A 25 4.54 -8.68 -43.62
CA THR A 25 3.61 -8.09 -42.65
C THR A 25 4.45 -7.52 -41.52
N GLY A 26 4.73 -6.22 -41.60
CA GLY A 26 5.26 -5.46 -40.48
C GLY A 26 4.23 -5.50 -39.36
N ASN A 27 4.39 -6.45 -38.44
CA ASN A 27 3.80 -6.35 -37.12
C ASN A 27 4.31 -5.02 -36.55
N THR A 28 3.46 -3.98 -36.56
CA THR A 28 3.56 -2.95 -35.54
C THR A 28 3.40 -3.69 -34.23
N ALA A 29 4.53 -4.03 -33.60
CA ALA A 29 4.57 -4.47 -32.23
C ALA A 29 3.79 -3.42 -31.44
N ILE A 30 2.60 -3.80 -31.01
CA ILE A 30 1.86 -3.06 -30.00
C ILE A 30 2.83 -3.02 -28.83
N SER A 31 3.36 -1.83 -28.54
CA SER A 31 4.19 -1.65 -27.35
C SER A 31 3.37 -2.20 -26.18
N PRO A 32 3.89 -3.16 -25.39
CA PRO A 32 3.11 -3.69 -24.29
C PRO A 32 2.67 -2.52 -23.44
N THR A 33 1.37 -2.43 -23.14
CA THR A 33 0.83 -1.46 -22.19
C THR A 33 1.77 -1.45 -20.97
N PRO A 34 2.25 -0.28 -20.50
CA PRO A 34 3.18 -0.24 -19.40
C PRO A 34 2.59 -1.03 -18.22
N LEU A 35 3.29 -2.08 -17.79
CA LEU A 35 2.90 -2.85 -16.63
C LEU A 35 2.84 -1.90 -15.42
N ILE A 36 1.72 -1.87 -14.72
CA ILE A 36 1.57 -1.05 -13.52
C ILE A 36 2.73 -1.32 -12.53
N GLN A 37 3.11 -0.30 -11.77
CA GLN A 37 4.13 -0.40 -10.72
C GLN A 37 3.45 -0.17 -9.36
N PRO A 38 2.72 -1.17 -8.86
CA PRO A 38 1.81 -1.00 -7.74
C PRO A 38 2.53 -0.90 -6.40
N ASN A 39 3.81 -1.29 -6.31
CA ASN A 39 4.56 -1.21 -5.06
C ASN A 39 4.64 0.23 -4.53
N GLY A 40 4.48 0.37 -3.22
CA GLY A 40 4.54 1.66 -2.53
C GLY A 40 3.56 1.81 -1.38
N ILE A 41 3.47 3.05 -0.90
CA ILE A 41 2.58 3.49 0.17
C ILE A 41 1.38 4.20 -0.44
N TYR A 42 0.20 3.94 0.10
CA TYR A 42 -1.08 4.46 -0.38
C TYR A 42 -1.91 4.95 0.79
N LYS A 43 -2.60 6.09 0.62
CA LYS A 43 -3.47 6.68 1.62
C LYS A 43 -4.79 7.11 0.99
N SER A 44 -5.88 6.87 1.71
CA SER A 44 -7.20 7.44 1.47
C SER A 44 -7.60 8.29 2.67
N ASP A 45 -8.80 8.89 2.64
CA ASP A 45 -9.28 9.74 3.73
C ASP A 45 -9.36 9.00 5.08
N ASN A 46 -9.60 7.69 5.06
CA ASN A 46 -9.84 6.89 6.26
C ASN A 46 -9.12 5.55 6.28
N ALA A 47 -8.16 5.32 5.39
CA ALA A 47 -7.40 4.09 5.34
C ALA A 47 -6.02 4.27 4.72
N VAL A 48 -5.10 3.40 5.07
CA VAL A 48 -3.74 3.34 4.54
C VAL A 48 -3.43 1.93 4.06
N MET A 49 -2.50 1.83 3.11
CA MET A 49 -2.10 0.56 2.54
C MET A 49 -0.63 0.60 2.11
N ILE A 50 0.07 -0.50 2.32
CA ILE A 50 1.34 -0.80 1.65
C ILE A 50 1.09 -1.91 0.65
N ILE A 51 1.74 -1.80 -0.51
CA ILE A 51 1.84 -2.86 -1.50
C ILE A 51 3.33 -3.17 -1.71
N ASP A 52 3.69 -4.43 -1.49
CA ASP A 52 4.97 -5.04 -1.87
C ASP A 52 4.67 -6.40 -2.51
N THR A 53 4.71 -6.47 -3.84
CA THR A 53 4.39 -7.69 -4.59
C THR A 53 5.51 -8.73 -4.59
N GLU A 54 6.68 -8.42 -4.03
CA GLU A 54 7.85 -9.30 -4.06
C GLU A 54 7.89 -10.27 -2.88
N ILE A 55 7.05 -10.04 -1.86
CA ILE A 55 6.98 -10.85 -0.64
C ILE A 55 5.58 -11.41 -0.39
N THR A 56 5.51 -12.57 0.24
CA THR A 56 4.25 -13.08 0.79
C THR A 56 3.79 -12.17 1.92
N HIS A 57 2.48 -11.98 2.04
CA HIS A 57 1.90 -11.02 3.00
C HIS A 57 2.38 -9.58 2.79
N GLY A 58 2.80 -9.23 1.57
CA GLY A 58 3.35 -7.91 1.24
C GLY A 58 2.30 -6.82 1.00
N VAL A 59 1.01 -7.16 1.04
CA VAL A 59 -0.06 -6.16 1.03
C VAL A 59 -0.71 -6.12 2.41
N LEU A 60 -0.63 -4.95 3.04
CA LEU A 60 -1.21 -4.67 4.34
C LEU A 60 -2.04 -3.40 4.22
N ALA A 61 -3.28 -3.43 4.72
CA ALA A 61 -4.12 -2.23 4.81
C ALA A 61 -4.71 -2.07 6.21
N ALA A 62 -4.92 -0.84 6.63
CA ALA A 62 -5.59 -0.49 7.88
C ALA A 62 -6.60 0.64 7.63
N ASP A 63 -7.75 0.60 8.28
CA ASP A 63 -8.77 1.65 8.21
C ASP A 63 -9.08 2.29 9.57
N SER A 64 -9.76 3.43 9.54
CA SER A 64 -10.16 4.19 10.73
C SER A 64 -11.16 3.45 11.62
N SER A 65 -11.72 2.34 11.17
CA SER A 65 -12.61 1.47 11.96
C SER A 65 -11.83 0.45 12.78
N ASN A 66 -10.50 0.53 12.77
CA ASN A 66 -9.57 -0.45 13.34
C ASN A 66 -9.63 -1.81 12.66
N ASN A 67 -10.00 -1.85 11.38
CA ASN A 67 -9.83 -3.06 10.59
C ASN A 67 -8.41 -3.11 10.03
N LEU A 68 -7.83 -4.30 10.09
CA LEU A 68 -6.53 -4.61 9.51
C LEU A 68 -6.68 -5.78 8.56
N TYR A 69 -6.16 -5.57 7.35
CA TYR A 69 -6.21 -6.52 6.26
C TYR A 69 -4.79 -6.95 5.90
N LEU A 70 -4.58 -8.25 5.79
CA LEU A 70 -3.35 -8.84 5.27
C LEU A 70 -3.73 -9.78 4.14
N PHE A 71 -2.98 -9.71 3.04
CA PHE A 71 -3.24 -10.52 1.85
C PHE A 71 -2.07 -11.47 1.59
N ASP A 72 -2.32 -12.78 1.54
CA ASP A 72 -1.28 -13.81 1.37
C ASP A 72 -0.44 -13.57 0.11
N THR A 73 -1.11 -13.18 -0.98
CA THR A 73 -0.50 -12.96 -2.28
C THR A 73 -1.06 -11.75 -3.01
N ALA A 74 -0.21 -11.12 -3.82
CA ALA A 74 -0.55 -10.01 -4.69
C ALA A 74 0.10 -10.24 -6.05
N THR A 75 -0.70 -10.36 -7.11
CA THR A 75 -0.24 -10.69 -8.46
C THR A 75 -0.61 -9.59 -9.43
N VAL A 76 0.37 -9.08 -10.16
CA VAL A 76 0.16 -8.02 -11.15
C VAL A 76 -0.33 -8.61 -12.46
N SER A 77 -1.48 -8.12 -12.94
CA SER A 77 -2.16 -8.57 -14.16
C SER A 77 -2.50 -7.36 -15.04
N ASN A 78 -1.57 -6.96 -15.93
CA ASN A 78 -1.69 -5.76 -16.79
C ASN A 78 -1.96 -4.48 -16.00
N ASP A 79 -3.23 -4.13 -15.80
CA ASP A 79 -3.73 -2.90 -15.19
C ASP A 79 -4.35 -3.14 -13.80
N THR A 80 -4.34 -4.39 -13.32
CA THR A 80 -4.89 -4.78 -12.03
C THR A 80 -3.85 -5.44 -11.12
N LEU A 81 -4.10 -5.33 -9.82
CA LEU A 81 -3.43 -6.14 -8.81
C LEU A 81 -4.46 -7.07 -8.19
N ASP A 82 -4.28 -8.37 -8.43
CA ASP A 82 -5.14 -9.40 -7.89
C ASP A 82 -4.60 -9.87 -6.54
N LEU A 83 -5.41 -9.69 -5.50
CA LEU A 83 -5.12 -10.06 -4.13
C LEU A 83 -5.86 -11.36 -3.80
N LYS A 84 -5.20 -12.24 -3.04
CA LYS A 84 -5.81 -13.51 -2.61
C LYS A 84 -5.33 -13.91 -1.22
N GLY A 85 -6.23 -14.58 -0.50
CA GLY A 85 -5.99 -15.06 0.85
C GLY A 85 -6.09 -13.90 1.81
N ILE A 86 -7.28 -13.65 2.32
CA ILE A 86 -7.55 -12.42 3.08
C ILE A 86 -7.67 -12.79 4.54
N HIS A 87 -6.83 -12.17 5.35
CA HIS A 87 -7.04 -12.07 6.78
C HIS A 87 -7.64 -10.71 7.13
N LEU A 88 -8.62 -10.70 8.03
CA LEU A 88 -9.21 -9.51 8.62
C LEU A 88 -9.17 -9.63 10.14
N TRP A 89 -8.55 -8.64 10.79
CA TRP A 89 -8.64 -8.45 12.24
C TRP A 89 -9.32 -7.12 12.53
N SER A 90 -10.25 -7.14 13.48
CA SER A 90 -10.91 -5.96 14.02
C SER A 90 -11.17 -6.18 15.52
N ASN A 91 -11.73 -5.19 16.18
CA ASN A 91 -12.08 -5.28 17.61
C ASN A 91 -13.07 -6.43 17.94
N SER A 92 -13.86 -6.90 16.97
CA SER A 92 -14.89 -7.92 17.18
C SER A 92 -14.78 -9.15 16.28
N ILE A 93 -13.86 -9.14 15.31
CA ILE A 93 -13.77 -10.18 14.27
C ILE A 93 -12.31 -10.56 14.06
N SER A 94 -12.05 -11.87 14.01
CA SER A 94 -10.84 -12.47 13.45
C SER A 94 -11.29 -13.43 12.35
N PHE A 95 -11.01 -13.08 11.11
CA PHE A 95 -11.47 -13.79 9.92
C PHE A 95 -10.28 -14.15 9.03
N TYR A 96 -10.32 -15.33 8.44
CA TYR A 96 -9.38 -15.74 7.41
C TYR A 96 -10.09 -16.58 6.34
N ASN A 97 -9.85 -16.24 5.08
CA ASN A 97 -10.28 -17.05 3.94
C ASN A 97 -9.22 -17.07 2.84
N ALA A 98 -8.51 -18.20 2.75
CA ALA A 98 -7.46 -18.49 1.75
C ALA A 98 -7.94 -18.38 0.28
N SER A 99 -9.23 -18.56 0.03
CA SER A 99 -9.81 -18.56 -1.32
C SER A 99 -10.46 -17.24 -1.69
N GLN A 100 -10.62 -16.32 -0.73
CA GLN A 100 -11.19 -15.02 -1.01
C GLN A 100 -10.21 -14.18 -1.83
N THR A 101 -10.77 -13.43 -2.77
CA THR A 101 -10.01 -12.55 -3.66
C THR A 101 -10.54 -11.13 -3.56
N ALA A 102 -9.65 -10.18 -3.83
CA ALA A 102 -9.97 -8.79 -4.11
C ALA A 102 -9.14 -8.37 -5.33
N SER A 103 -9.61 -7.40 -6.10
CA SER A 103 -8.85 -6.86 -7.23
C SER A 103 -8.78 -5.35 -7.09
N MET A 104 -7.59 -4.81 -7.32
CA MET A 104 -7.34 -3.38 -7.33
C MET A 104 -7.08 -2.93 -8.75
N THR A 105 -7.59 -1.75 -9.09
CA THR A 105 -7.34 -1.08 -10.38
C THR A 105 -6.50 0.16 -10.15
N PHE A 106 -5.64 0.49 -11.11
CA PHE A 106 -4.75 1.64 -11.01
C PHE A 106 -5.05 2.64 -12.14
N ASN A 107 -5.11 3.91 -11.77
CA ASN A 107 -5.21 5.02 -12.71
C ASN A 107 -4.28 6.14 -12.23
N ASP A 108 -3.18 6.35 -12.96
CA ASP A 108 -2.07 7.19 -12.54
C ASP A 108 -1.57 6.83 -11.13
N ASN A 109 -1.62 7.78 -10.19
CA ASN A 109 -1.24 7.58 -8.79
C ASN A 109 -2.41 7.11 -7.91
N THR A 110 -3.54 6.73 -8.49
CA THR A 110 -4.73 6.31 -7.74
C THR A 110 -4.91 4.81 -7.81
N ALA A 111 -5.12 4.18 -6.67
CA ALA A 111 -5.44 2.75 -6.56
C ALA A 111 -6.86 2.60 -6.01
N SER A 112 -7.73 1.87 -6.69
CA SER A 112 -9.12 1.68 -6.27
C SER A 112 -9.42 0.21 -6.04
N VAL A 113 -10.07 -0.09 -4.92
CA VAL A 113 -10.51 -1.43 -4.54
C VAL A 113 -11.98 -1.39 -4.18
N MET A 114 -12.72 -2.41 -4.62
CA MET A 114 -14.10 -2.64 -4.22
C MET A 114 -14.26 -4.13 -3.95
N ALA A 115 -14.33 -4.48 -2.66
CA ALA A 115 -14.49 -5.85 -2.21
C ALA A 115 -15.50 -5.93 -1.05
N THR A 116 -15.98 -7.14 -0.80
CA THR A 116 -16.69 -7.48 0.44
C THR A 116 -15.86 -8.53 1.16
N ILE A 117 -15.42 -8.25 2.39
CA ILE A 117 -14.57 -9.10 3.22
C ILE A 117 -15.35 -9.41 4.51
N ASP A 118 -15.63 -10.69 4.77
CA ASP A 118 -16.50 -11.13 5.89
C ASP A 118 -17.82 -10.33 6.03
N ASN A 119 -18.54 -10.17 4.92
CA ASN A 119 -19.77 -9.35 4.83
C ASN A 119 -19.58 -7.85 5.13
N GLN A 120 -18.35 -7.35 5.24
CA GLN A 120 -18.04 -5.93 5.37
C GLN A 120 -17.57 -5.35 4.05
N SER A 121 -17.96 -4.12 3.75
CA SER A 121 -17.49 -3.40 2.58
C SER A 121 -16.04 -2.94 2.79
N PHE A 122 -15.15 -3.38 1.91
CA PHE A 122 -13.79 -2.84 1.77
C PHE A 122 -13.71 -2.08 0.45
N VAL A 123 -14.08 -0.81 0.50
CA VAL A 123 -14.22 0.05 -0.68
C VAL A 123 -13.45 1.33 -0.43
N HIS A 124 -12.33 1.48 -1.13
CA HIS A 124 -11.44 2.62 -0.95
C HIS A 124 -10.84 3.05 -2.28
N THR A 125 -10.59 4.35 -2.37
CA THR A 125 -9.76 4.97 -3.41
C THR A 125 -8.57 5.59 -2.70
N PHE A 126 -7.39 5.05 -2.93
CA PHE A 126 -6.15 5.51 -2.35
C PHE A 126 -5.35 6.34 -3.36
N VAL A 127 -4.60 7.31 -2.85
CA VAL A 127 -3.59 8.06 -3.57
C VAL A 127 -2.21 7.60 -3.12
N LYS A 128 -1.34 7.32 -4.09
CA LYS A 128 0.05 6.94 -3.86
C LYS A 128 0.78 8.07 -3.13
N GLN A 129 1.47 7.71 -2.06
CA GLN A 129 2.27 8.61 -1.24
C GLN A 129 3.74 8.54 -1.67
N PRO A 130 4.54 9.56 -1.32
CA PRO A 130 5.99 9.44 -1.37
C PRO A 130 6.51 8.29 -0.50
N ASP A 131 7.74 7.88 -0.75
CA ASP A 131 8.44 6.95 0.12
C ASP A 131 8.51 7.47 1.55
N SER A 132 8.48 6.54 2.51
CA SER A 132 8.63 6.87 3.92
C SER A 132 9.91 7.66 4.15
N LEU A 133 9.84 8.61 5.10
CA LEU A 133 11.01 9.34 5.59
C LEU A 133 12.17 8.40 5.92
N SER A 134 13.39 8.89 5.73
CA SER A 134 14.60 8.14 6.04
C SER A 134 14.77 7.92 7.55
N LEU A 135 15.51 6.88 7.95
CA LEU A 135 15.62 6.49 9.37
C LEU A 135 16.12 7.65 10.25
N ASN A 136 17.09 8.42 9.78
CA ASN A 136 17.63 9.57 10.50
C ASN A 136 16.62 10.70 10.73
N GLN A 137 15.51 10.74 9.99
CA GLN A 137 14.41 11.67 10.20
C GLN A 137 13.34 11.13 11.16
N LEU A 138 13.46 9.86 11.57
CA LEU A 138 12.57 9.19 12.50
C LEU A 138 13.23 8.97 13.88
N ILE A 139 14.49 9.39 14.08
CA ILE A 139 15.18 9.22 15.36
C ILE A 139 14.55 10.14 16.40
N GLY A 140 14.18 9.59 17.55
CA GLY A 140 13.63 10.33 18.67
C GLY A 140 12.47 9.60 19.33
N THR A 141 11.73 10.35 20.16
CA THR A 141 10.51 9.86 20.79
C THR A 141 9.31 10.56 20.17
N HIS A 142 8.41 9.77 19.61
CA HIS A 142 7.14 10.20 19.04
C HIS A 142 6.01 9.81 19.98
N THR A 143 5.11 10.73 20.28
CA THR A 143 4.03 10.50 21.25
C THR A 143 2.69 10.65 20.56
N ASN A 144 1.84 9.62 20.66
CA ASN A 144 0.46 9.69 20.26
C ASN A 144 -0.28 10.67 21.20
N THR A 145 -0.90 11.70 20.64
CA THR A 145 -1.63 12.71 21.40
C THR A 145 -2.92 12.20 22.01
N ASP A 146 -3.48 11.13 21.46
CA ASP A 146 -4.81 10.64 21.81
C ASP A 146 -4.77 9.71 23.04
N ASP A 147 -3.76 8.84 23.12
CA ASP A 147 -3.61 7.84 24.18
C ASP A 147 -2.31 7.93 24.99
N GLY A 148 -1.39 8.80 24.59
CA GLY A 148 -0.10 8.99 25.25
C GLY A 148 0.93 7.88 24.99
N SER A 149 0.64 6.93 24.10
CA SER A 149 1.60 5.90 23.71
C SER A 149 2.84 6.52 23.05
N THR A 150 4.00 5.92 23.25
CA THR A 150 5.29 6.47 22.79
C THR A 150 6.04 5.49 21.91
N TRP A 151 6.60 5.98 20.81
CA TRP A 151 7.43 5.22 19.88
C TRP A 151 8.81 5.86 19.91
N GLU A 152 9.79 5.14 20.44
CA GLU A 152 11.18 5.59 20.52
C GLU A 152 12.00 4.84 19.47
N ILE A 153 12.71 5.58 18.62
CA ILE A 153 13.55 5.05 17.55
C ILE A 153 14.97 5.61 17.70
N ASP A 154 15.96 4.73 17.71
CA ASP A 154 17.37 5.12 17.78
C ASP A 154 18.06 5.15 16.40
N SER A 155 19.31 5.62 16.38
CA SER A 155 20.10 5.72 15.15
C SER A 155 20.47 4.38 14.52
N ALA A 156 20.36 3.28 15.25
CA ALA A 156 20.59 1.92 14.73
C ALA A 156 19.29 1.31 14.17
N GLY A 157 18.15 2.00 14.28
CA GLY A 157 16.84 1.51 13.87
C GLY A 157 16.21 0.60 14.90
N ASN A 158 16.69 0.57 16.14
CA ASN A 158 15.95 -0.09 17.20
C ASN A 158 14.71 0.74 17.53
N ILE A 159 13.56 0.07 17.67
CA ILE A 159 12.28 0.68 18.02
C ILE A 159 11.76 0.11 19.33
N THR A 160 11.26 0.98 20.20
CA THR A 160 10.46 0.62 21.38
C THR A 160 9.12 1.35 21.35
N ILE A 161 8.03 0.61 21.36
CA ILE A 161 6.66 1.14 21.44
C ILE A 161 6.12 0.82 22.83
N ASN A 162 5.77 1.85 23.59
CA ASN A 162 5.09 1.72 24.88
C ASN A 162 3.66 2.22 24.75
N GLY A 163 2.69 1.32 24.86
CA GLY A 163 1.26 1.63 24.80
C GLY A 163 0.46 0.63 25.61
N MET A 164 -0.45 -0.11 24.96
CA MET A 164 -1.16 -1.24 25.61
C MET A 164 -0.20 -2.31 26.15
N CYS A 165 1.01 -2.40 25.58
CA CYS A 165 2.14 -3.15 26.08
C CYS A 165 3.45 -2.63 25.49
N THR A 166 4.57 -3.29 25.79
CA THR A 166 5.89 -2.89 25.28
C THR A 166 6.28 -3.79 24.11
N PHE A 167 6.44 -3.19 22.93
CA PHE A 167 7.03 -3.82 21.76
C PHE A 167 8.45 -3.32 21.58
N SER A 168 9.44 -4.21 21.49
CA SER A 168 10.84 -3.83 21.25
C SER A 168 11.41 -4.63 20.09
N GLY A 169 12.16 -3.97 19.20
CA GLY A 169 12.76 -4.63 18.05
C GLY A 169 13.41 -3.67 17.08
N THR A 170 13.26 -3.90 15.76
CA THR A 170 14.01 -3.17 14.73
C THR A 170 13.17 -2.74 13.54
N LEU A 171 13.58 -1.63 12.93
CA LEU A 171 13.14 -1.10 11.64
C LEU A 171 14.23 -1.37 10.60
N THR A 172 13.90 -2.10 9.55
CA THR A 172 14.80 -2.36 8.42
C THR A 172 14.22 -1.73 7.16
N LYS A 173 14.96 -0.81 6.53
CA LYS A 173 14.51 -0.15 5.29
C LYS A 173 14.22 -1.19 4.20
N ASN A 174 13.09 -1.06 3.54
CA ASN A 174 12.63 -1.91 2.45
C ASN A 174 11.97 -1.01 1.38
N ASP A 175 12.80 -0.52 0.45
CA ASP A 175 12.43 0.42 -0.60
C ASP A 175 11.56 1.58 -0.11
N HIS A 176 10.25 1.49 -0.30
CA HIS A 176 9.29 2.54 0.03
C HIS A 176 9.00 2.67 1.54
N TYR A 177 9.20 1.63 2.35
CA TYR A 177 8.79 1.58 3.76
C TYR A 177 9.86 0.91 4.66
N PHE A 178 9.55 0.64 5.92
CA PHE A 178 10.39 -0.16 6.83
C PHE A 178 9.70 -1.47 7.18
N LYS A 179 10.39 -2.59 6.99
CA LYS A 179 10.02 -3.86 7.62
C LYS A 179 10.25 -3.74 9.13
N VAL A 180 9.31 -4.25 9.91
CA VAL A 180 9.35 -4.20 11.36
C VAL A 180 9.41 -5.62 11.90
N SER A 181 10.28 -5.87 12.88
CA SER A 181 10.30 -7.11 13.64
C SER A 181 10.48 -6.78 15.11
N VAL A 182 9.51 -7.14 15.94
CA VAL A 182 9.45 -6.77 17.36
C VAL A 182 8.96 -7.93 18.23
N THR A 183 9.32 -7.89 19.51
CA THR A 183 8.76 -8.76 20.54
C THR A 183 7.89 -7.93 21.49
N ALA A 184 6.64 -8.36 21.67
CA ALA A 184 5.68 -7.79 22.58
C ALA A 184 5.76 -8.47 23.95
N THR A 185 5.82 -7.67 25.02
CA THR A 185 5.90 -8.13 26.41
C THR A 185 4.97 -7.32 27.31
N ALA A 186 4.58 -7.92 28.44
CA ALA A 186 3.70 -7.32 29.43
C ALA A 186 2.32 -6.88 28.86
N CYS A 187 1.80 -7.60 27.87
CA CYS A 187 0.52 -7.26 27.26
C CYS A 187 -0.71 -7.62 28.10
N SER A 188 -1.74 -6.78 27.97
CA SER A 188 -3.08 -7.01 28.52
C SER A 188 -4.10 -6.99 27.38
N PRO A 189 -4.69 -8.13 27.00
CA PRO A 189 -4.49 -9.46 27.59
C PRO A 189 -3.13 -10.07 27.23
N SER A 190 -2.64 -11.00 28.06
CA SER A 190 -1.32 -11.63 27.91
C SER A 190 -1.18 -12.50 26.66
N SER A 191 -2.29 -12.81 25.98
CA SER A 191 -2.32 -13.50 24.70
C SER A 191 -1.64 -12.71 23.58
N TYR A 192 -1.44 -11.39 23.74
CA TYR A 192 -0.73 -10.55 22.77
C TYR A 192 0.79 -10.57 22.95
N ASN A 193 1.33 -11.23 23.99
CA ASN A 193 2.78 -11.39 24.10
C ASN A 193 3.29 -12.32 22.99
N GLY A 194 4.44 -11.99 22.39
CA GLY A 194 5.03 -12.80 21.33
C GLY A 194 5.80 -11.98 20.30
N ASN A 195 6.17 -12.63 19.20
CA ASN A 195 6.88 -11.97 18.11
C ASN A 195 5.89 -11.48 17.06
N TYR A 196 6.13 -10.27 16.56
CA TYR A 196 5.36 -9.65 15.50
C TYR A 196 6.30 -9.22 14.39
N ASN A 197 5.82 -9.36 13.16
CA ASN A 197 6.42 -8.75 11.99
C ASN A 197 5.46 -7.71 11.42
N GLY A 198 5.93 -6.85 10.55
CA GLY A 198 5.05 -5.82 10.04
C GLY A 198 5.74 -4.80 9.18
N ALA A 199 5.08 -3.66 9.08
CA ALA A 199 5.54 -2.52 8.32
C ALA A 199 5.36 -1.23 9.10
N ALA A 200 6.32 -0.32 8.93
CA ALA A 200 6.22 1.06 9.37
C ALA A 200 6.56 2.02 8.22
N PHE A 201 5.83 3.13 8.15
CA PHE A 201 5.95 4.09 7.07
C PHE A 201 5.36 5.43 7.45
N THR A 202 5.80 6.50 6.79
CA THR A 202 5.22 7.83 7.00
C THR A 202 4.22 8.21 5.92
N VAL A 203 3.18 8.94 6.30
CA VAL A 203 2.24 9.60 5.39
C VAL A 203 2.03 11.06 5.82
N ASP A 204 1.66 11.92 4.88
CA ASP A 204 1.15 13.25 5.24
C ASP A 204 -0.34 13.15 5.58
N ASP A 205 -0.70 13.64 6.76
CA ASP A 205 -2.08 13.81 7.17
C ASP A 205 -2.35 15.25 7.55
N ASN A 206 -2.96 15.99 6.62
CA ASN A 206 -3.30 17.41 6.77
C ASN A 206 -2.09 18.28 7.16
N GLY A 207 -0.93 18.04 6.54
CA GLY A 207 0.30 18.77 6.80
C GLY A 207 1.07 18.31 8.04
N ILE A 208 0.61 17.26 8.73
CA ILE A 208 1.35 16.59 9.80
C ILE A 208 1.86 15.26 9.26
N THR A 209 3.18 15.06 9.33
CA THR A 209 3.74 13.75 9.00
C THR A 209 3.42 12.77 10.12
N GLN A 210 2.68 11.72 9.78
CA GLN A 210 2.33 10.63 10.68
C GLN A 210 3.23 9.44 10.38
N LEU A 211 3.87 8.88 11.41
CA LEU A 211 4.46 7.55 11.35
C LEU A 211 3.36 6.54 11.68
N ILE A 212 3.17 5.58 10.78
CA ILE A 212 2.21 4.50 10.90
C ILE A 212 2.98 3.20 11.06
N GLY A 213 2.46 2.31 11.88
CA GLY A 213 3.00 0.97 12.08
C GLY A 213 1.86 -0.04 12.18
N ALA A 214 1.99 -1.15 11.46
CA ALA A 214 1.08 -2.27 11.53
C ALA A 214 1.88 -3.56 11.71
N LEU A 215 1.57 -4.29 12.77
CA LEU A 215 2.31 -5.42 13.31
C LEU A 215 1.39 -6.62 13.38
N TYR A 216 1.76 -7.74 12.80
CA TYR A 216 0.99 -8.97 12.78
C TYR A 216 1.78 -10.15 13.35
N SER A 217 1.02 -11.09 13.91
CA SER A 217 1.47 -12.37 14.43
C SER A 217 0.42 -13.44 14.14
N ASP A 218 0.68 -14.69 14.50
CA ASP A 218 -0.30 -15.78 14.38
C ASP A 218 -1.54 -15.57 15.26
N VAL A 219 -1.43 -14.74 16.31
CA VAL A 219 -2.48 -14.54 17.33
C VAL A 219 -3.24 -13.22 17.16
N GLY A 220 -2.77 -12.32 16.30
CA GLY A 220 -3.46 -11.05 16.04
C GLY A 220 -2.58 -10.01 15.35
N ILE A 221 -3.22 -8.89 14.99
CA ILE A 221 -2.57 -7.68 14.47
C ILE A 221 -2.79 -6.52 15.44
N VAL A 222 -1.78 -5.67 15.56
CA VAL A 222 -1.79 -4.38 16.26
C VAL A 222 -1.35 -3.32 15.26
N TRP A 223 -2.05 -2.19 15.20
CA TRP A 223 -1.61 -1.05 14.41
C TRP A 223 -1.79 0.24 15.19
N GLY A 224 -1.09 1.27 14.75
CA GLY A 224 -1.20 2.59 15.34
C GLY A 224 -0.46 3.63 14.53
N THR A 225 -0.59 4.86 15.00
CA THR A 225 0.07 6.01 14.39
C THR A 225 0.55 6.98 15.46
N VAL A 226 1.64 7.69 15.16
CA VAL A 226 2.20 8.78 15.97
C VAL A 226 2.68 9.90 15.07
N PRO A 227 2.51 11.18 15.47
CA PRO A 227 3.12 12.28 14.73
C PRO A 227 4.64 12.20 14.81
N VAL A 228 5.30 12.44 13.67
CA VAL A 228 6.75 12.63 13.63
C VAL A 228 7.04 14.06 14.12
N ASN A 229 7.79 14.16 15.22
CA ASN A 229 8.15 15.42 15.90
C ASN A 229 9.60 15.81 15.62
#